data_AF-A0A9E2U8J8-F1
#
_entry.id   AF-A0A9E2U8J8-F1
#
_cell.length_a   1.000
_cell.length_b   1.000
_cell.length_c   1.000
_cell.angle_alpha   90.00
_cell.angle_beta   90.00
_cell.angle_gamma   90.00
#
_symmetry.space_group_name_H-M   'P 1'
#
loop_
_entity.id
_entity.type
_entity.pdbx_description
1 polymer ?
#
loop_
_entity_poly.entity_id
_entity_poly.type
_entity_poly.pdbx_seq_one_letter_code
_entity_poly.pdbx_strand_id
1 'polypeptide(L)' 'MAEFRTLRAGIFLPPFHPNDEDPLLCMERDFELMQWLDKLGFAEAWIGEHHSGGYEIYGQPELFIATAA' A
#
# COMPACT_ATOMS: atom_id res chain seq x y z
N MET A 1 32.64 -19.62 0.87
CA MET A 1 31.44 -19.56 1.73
C MET A 1 30.42 -18.73 0.98
N ALA A 2 29.27 -19.28 0.61
CA ALA A 2 28.22 -18.48 -0.01
C ALA A 2 27.60 -17.59 1.07
N GLU A 3 27.53 -16.29 0.81
CA GLU A 3 26.89 -15.33 1.72
C GLU A 3 25.37 -15.50 1.58
N PHE A 4 24.73 -16.02 2.63
CA PHE A 4 23.27 -16.09 2.66
C PHE A 4 22.73 -14.71 2.97
N ARG A 5 22.24 -14.02 1.93
CA ARG A 5 21.59 -12.73 2.07
C ARG A 5 20.15 -12.95 2.54
N THR A 6 19.76 -12.26 3.62
CA THR A 6 18.37 -12.27 4.11
C THR A 6 17.43 -11.81 3.00
N LEU A 7 16.39 -12.60 2.73
CA LEU A 7 15.34 -12.22 1.79
C LEU A 7 14.61 -10.99 2.35
N ARG A 8 14.49 -9.94 1.54
CA ARG A 8 13.67 -8.77 1.85
C ARG A 8 12.30 -8.93 1.23
N ALA A 9 11.26 -8.92 2.07
CA ALA A 9 9.88 -8.91 1.62
C ALA A 9 9.42 -7.47 1.32
N GLY A 10 8.64 -7.29 0.27
CA GLY A 10 7.99 -6.03 -0.07
C GLY A 10 6.51 -6.27 -0.41
N ILE A 11 5.70 -5.21 -0.41
CA ILE A 11 4.29 -5.25 -0.80
C ILE A 11 4.04 -4.38 -2.03
N PHE A 12 3.08 -4.77 -2.86
CA PHE A 12 2.44 -3.87 -3.82
C PHE A 12 0.98 -3.66 -3.39
N LEU A 13 0.59 -2.40 -3.19
CA LEU A 13 -0.77 -1.96 -2.87
C LEU A 13 -1.40 -1.24 -4.08
N PRO A 14 -2.19 -1.94 -4.91
CA PRO A 14 -2.92 -1.37 -6.04
C PRO A 14 -4.24 -0.65 -5.68
N PRO A 15 -4.38 -0.14 -4.46
CA PRO A 15 -5.64 -0.13 -3.63
C PRO A 15 -6.91 -0.75 -4.24
N PHE A 16 -7.05 -2.07 -4.21
CA PHE A 16 -8.28 -2.74 -4.69
C PHE A 16 -9.42 -2.69 -3.66
N HIS A 17 -10.50 -1.98 -3.97
CA HIS A 17 -11.68 -1.86 -3.11
C HIS A 17 -13.00 -2.00 -3.89
N PRO A 18 -13.99 -2.71 -3.33
CA PRO A 18 -15.34 -2.76 -3.90
C PRO A 18 -15.97 -1.36 -4.04
N ASN A 19 -16.74 -1.17 -5.14
CA ASN A 19 -17.38 0.11 -5.45
C ASN A 19 -18.55 0.47 -4.50
N ASP A 20 -18.94 -0.44 -3.60
CA ASP A 20 -19.99 -0.27 -2.60
C ASP A 20 -19.44 0.01 -1.18
N GLU A 21 -18.13 0.21 -1.03
CA GLU A 21 -17.50 0.67 0.21
C GLU A 21 -17.31 2.20 0.24
N ASP A 22 -17.26 2.78 1.44
CA ASP A 22 -16.93 4.20 1.63
C ASP A 22 -15.43 4.43 1.32
N PRO A 23 -15.09 5.29 0.33
CA PRO A 23 -13.70 5.49 -0.07
C PRO A 23 -12.80 6.00 1.05
N LEU A 24 -13.32 6.81 1.99
CA LEU A 24 -12.53 7.30 3.13
C LEU A 24 -12.12 6.15 4.03
N LEU A 25 -13.05 5.24 4.35
CA LEU A 25 -12.76 4.07 5.18
C LEU A 25 -11.79 3.10 4.48
N CYS A 26 -11.88 2.99 3.15
CA CYS A 26 -10.90 2.22 2.38
C CYS A 26 -9.47 2.79 2.54
N MET A 27 -9.30 4.12 2.45
CA MET A 27 -8.01 4.78 2.66
C MET A 27 -7.50 4.62 4.10
N GLU A 28 -8.38 4.75 5.11
CA GLU A 28 -8.01 4.51 6.51
C GLU A 28 -7.52 3.08 6.74
N ARG A 29 -8.18 2.09 6.13
CA ARG A 29 -7.75 0.68 6.17
C ARG A 29 -6.38 0.48 5.52
N ASP A 30 -6.11 1.17 4.42
CA ASP A 30 -4.81 1.10 3.75
C ASP A 30 -3.70 1.74 4.59
N PHE A 31 -3.97 2.83 5.31
CA PHE A 31 -3.03 3.39 6.29
C PHE A 31 -2.76 2.41 7.44
N GLU A 32 -3.80 1.75 7.96
CA GLU A 32 -3.63 0.72 8.99
C GLU A 32 -2.78 -0.45 8.47
N LEU A 33 -3.00 -0.87 7.22
CA LEU A 33 -2.18 -1.89 6.57
C LEU A 33 -0.70 -1.47 6.52
N MET A 34 -0.39 -0.23 6.16
CA MET A 34 1.00 0.26 6.17
C MET A 34 1.65 0.15 7.55
N GLN A 35 0.91 0.54 8.61
CA GLN A 35 1.40 0.41 9.98
C GLN A 35 1.67 -1.06 10.37
N TRP A 36 0.83 -1.99 9.92
CA TRP A 36 1.03 -3.41 10.17
C TRP A 36 2.25 -3.96 9.42
N LEU A 37 2.44 -3.55 8.16
CA LEU A 37 3.58 -3.98 7.36
C LEU A 37 4.91 -3.49 7.91
N ASP A 38 4.95 -2.25 8.42
CA ASP A 38 6.13 -1.72 9.13
C ASP A 38 6.45 -2.55 10.38
N LYS A 39 5.44 -2.84 11.22
CA LYS A 39 5.60 -3.72 12.41
C LYS A 39 6.06 -5.13 12.06
N LEU A 40 5.66 -5.65 10.90
CA LEU A 40 6.04 -6.98 10.41
C LEU A 40 7.42 -7.00 9.71
N GLY A 41 8.06 -5.84 9.53
CA GLY A 41 9.40 -5.73 8.95
C GLY A 41 9.42 -5.88 7.42
N PHE A 42 8.34 -5.52 6.73
CA PHE A 42 8.39 -5.38 5.27
C PHE A 42 9.36 -4.25 4.90
N ALA A 43 10.21 -4.50 3.92
CA ALA A 43 11.30 -3.60 3.56
C ALA A 43 10.88 -2.45 2.65
N GLU A 44 9.77 -2.62 1.91
CA GLU A 44 9.28 -1.63 0.95
C GLU A 44 7.80 -1.84 0.63
N ALA A 45 7.13 -0.75 0.29
CA ALA A 45 5.77 -0.71 -0.22
C ALA A 45 5.74 0.06 -1.54
N TRP A 46 5.12 -0.53 -2.55
CA TRP A 46 4.84 0.13 -3.83
C TRP A 46 3.34 0.42 -3.91
N ILE A 47 2.98 1.65 -4.25
CA ILE A 47 1.58 2.09 -4.30
C ILE A 47 1.18 2.30 -5.77
N GLY A 48 0.06 1.71 -6.19
CA GLY A 48 -0.45 1.83 -7.55
C GLY A 48 -1.12 3.18 -7.83
N GLU A 49 -1.12 3.60 -9.09
CA GLU A 49 -1.77 4.82 -9.60
C GLU A 49 -2.83 4.48 -10.65
N HIS A 50 -4.07 4.92 -10.41
CA HIS A 50 -5.23 4.64 -11.25
C HIS A 50 -6.16 5.85 -11.28
N HIS A 51 -6.49 6.32 -12.49
CA HIS A 51 -7.31 7.53 -12.69
C HIS A 51 -8.78 7.24 -13.03
N SER A 52 -9.06 6.02 -13.51
CA SER A 52 -10.34 5.67 -14.16
C SER A 52 -10.97 4.38 -13.64
N GLY A 53 -10.37 3.75 -12.62
CA GLY A 53 -10.70 2.38 -12.20
C GLY A 53 -11.95 2.25 -11.33
N GLY A 54 -12.24 3.23 -10.47
CA GLY A 54 -13.31 3.16 -9.44
C GLY A 54 -13.02 2.14 -8.34
N TYR A 55 -12.55 0.97 -8.74
CA TYR A 55 -12.09 -0.15 -7.91
C TYR A 55 -10.66 0.06 -7.38
N GLU A 56 -9.88 0.91 -8.05
CA GLU A 56 -8.53 1.32 -7.65
C GLU A 56 -8.53 2.83 -7.44
N ILE A 57 -8.44 3.27 -6.18
CA ILE A 57 -8.91 4.61 -5.78
C ILE A 57 -7.81 5.69 -5.64
N TYR A 58 -6.54 5.37 -5.89
CA TYR A 58 -5.44 6.36 -5.84
C TYR A 58 -5.11 6.89 -7.23
N GLY A 59 -5.47 8.14 -7.50
CA GLY A 59 -4.99 8.88 -8.68
C GLY A 59 -3.61 9.53 -8.51
N GLN A 60 -3.13 9.63 -7.27
CA GLN A 60 -1.87 10.28 -6.89
C GLN A 60 -1.24 9.57 -5.68
N PRO A 61 -0.49 8.47 -5.89
CA PRO A 61 0.08 7.68 -4.80
C PRO A 61 1.07 8.47 -3.93
N GLU A 62 1.70 9.51 -4.45
CA GLU A 62 2.65 10.36 -3.72
C GLU A 62 2.00 11.06 -2.51
N LEU A 63 0.71 11.41 -2.59
CA LEU A 63 -0.02 12.00 -1.47
C LEU A 63 -0.31 10.99 -0.37
N PHE A 64 -0.65 9.76 -0.75
CA PHE A 64 -0.79 8.66 0.19
C PHE A 64 0.53 8.40 0.92
N ILE A 65 1.64 8.28 0.18
CA ILE A 65 2.98 8.07 0.74
C ILE A 65 3.37 9.22 1.68
N ALA A 66 3.13 10.48 1.27
CA ALA A 66 3.41 11.64 2.10
C ALA A 66 2.58 11.69 3.39
N THR A 67 1.38 11.09 3.38
CA THR A 67 0.50 11.02 4.56
C THR A 67 0.87 9.86 5.49
N ALA A 68 1.41 8.77 4.93
CA ALA A 68 1.81 7.59 5.69
C ALA A 68 3.20 7.71 6.36
N ALA A 69 4.04 8.64 5.90
CA ALA A 69 5.40 8.89 6.40
C ALA A 69 5.43 9.78 7.65
#